data_AF-Q8WTI2-F1
#
_entry.id   AF-Q8WTI2-F1
#
_cell.length_a   1.000
_cell.length_b   1.000
_cell.length_c   1.000
_cell.angle_alpha   90.00
_cell.angle_beta   90.00
_cell.angle_gamma   90.00
#
_symmetry.space_group_name_H-M   'P 1'
#
loop_
_entity.id
_entity.type
_entity.pdbx_description
1 polymer ?
#
loop_
_entity_poly.entity_id
_entity_poly.type
_entity_poly.pdbx_seq_one_letter_code
_entity_poly.pdbx_strand_id
1 'polypeptide(L)' 'EKRPRTAFSASQLMRLKQDFAENRYLTERRRRRLSEELGLNEAQIKI' A
#
# COMPACT_ATOMS: atom_id res chain seq x y z
N GLU A 1 6.63 21.73 -3.14
CA GLU A 1 5.25 21.19 -3.18
C GLU A 1 5.21 19.83 -2.47
N LYS A 2 4.41 19.69 -1.41
CA LYS A 2 4.20 18.38 -0.78
C LYS A 2 3.22 17.62 -1.67
N ARG A 3 3.61 16.46 -2.19
CA ARG A 3 2.72 15.61 -3.01
C ARG A 3 1.38 15.45 -2.28
N PRO A 4 0.22 15.59 -2.96
CA PRO A 4 -1.07 15.41 -2.32
C PRO A 4 -1.08 14.03 -1.65
N ARG A 5 -1.31 14.01 -0.33
CA ARG A 5 -1.41 12.75 0.41
C ARG A 5 -2.53 11.95 -0.25
N THR A 6 -2.19 10.77 -0.74
CA THR A 6 -3.17 9.88 -1.35
C THR A 6 -4.15 9.47 -0.26
N ALA A 7 -5.43 9.82 -0.42
CA ALA A 7 -6.47 9.35 0.46
C ALA A 7 -6.77 7.89 0.09
N PHE A 8 -6.35 6.96 0.95
CA PHE A 8 -6.73 5.56 0.81
C PHE A 8 -8.19 5.37 1.26
N SER A 9 -8.94 4.53 0.55
CA SER A 9 -10.25 4.08 1.01
C SER A 9 -10.14 3.22 2.26
N ALA A 10 -11.25 3.03 2.98
CA ALA A 10 -11.28 2.16 4.16
C ALA A 10 -10.85 0.72 3.85
N SER A 11 -11.24 0.19 2.69
CA SER A 11 -10.83 -1.15 2.24
C SER A 11 -9.35 -1.24 1.92
N GLN A 12 -8.78 -0.22 1.27
CA GLN A 12 -7.33 -0.14 1.00
C GLN A 12 -6.52 -0.10 2.30
N LEU A 13 -6.94 0.72 3.28
CA LEU A 13 -6.29 0.79 4.60
C LEU A 13 -6.35 -0.55 5.34
N MET A 14 -7.49 -1.25 5.28
CA MET A 14 -7.64 -2.54 5.96
C MET A 14 -6.69 -3.59 5.38
N ARG A 15 -6.61 -3.69 4.04
CA ARG A 15 -5.69 -4.61 3.36
C ARG A 15 -4.23 -4.30 3.66
N LEU A 16 -3.85 -3.01 3.63
CA LEU A 16 -2.49 -2.57 3.96
C LEU A 16 -2.10 -2.91 5.41
N LYS A 17 -3.02 -2.70 6.36
CA LYS A 17 -2.79 -3.06 7.78
C LYS A 17 -2.63 -4.56 7.98
N GLN A 18 -3.45 -5.36 7.30
CA GLN A 18 -3.40 -6.81 7.40
C GLN A 18 -2.08 -7.36 6.83
N ASP A 19 -1.68 -6.90 5.64
CA ASP A 19 -0.42 -7.32 5.03
C ASP A 19 0.79 -6.93 5.89
N PHE A 20 0.78 -5.72 6.47
CA PHE A 20 1.83 -5.28 7.39
C PHE A 20 1.89 -6.10 8.70
N ALA A 21 0.73 -6.50 9.23
CA ALA A 21 0.66 -7.35 10.42
C ALA A 21 1.20 -8.76 10.15
N GLU A 22 0.91 -9.32 8.97
CA GLU A 22 1.43 -10.62 8.54
C GLU A 22 2.91 -10.56 8.14
N ASN A 23 3.37 -9.43 7.59
CA ASN A 23 4.71 -9.25 7.08
C ASN A 23 5.18 -7.80 7.27
N ARG A 24 5.91 -7.55 8.35
CA ARG A 24 6.49 -6.20 8.66
C ARG A 24 7.40 -5.62 7.58
N TYR A 25 7.82 -6.42 6.59
CA TYR A 25 8.68 -5.98 5.50
C TYR A 25 8.05 -6.31 4.15
N LEU A 26 7.69 -5.25 3.42
CA LEU A 26 7.22 -5.34 2.04
C LEU A 26 8.41 -5.56 1.10
N THR A 27 8.48 -6.74 0.49
CA THR A 27 9.38 -6.98 -0.64
C THR A 27 8.85 -6.28 -1.89
N GLU A 28 9.74 -5.97 -2.84
CA GLU A 28 9.39 -5.28 -4.08
C GLU A 28 8.26 -5.99 -4.85
N ARG A 29 8.34 -7.32 -4.93
CA ARG A 29 7.33 -8.17 -5.57
C ARG A 29 5.96 -8.08 -4.89
N ARG A 30 5.91 -7.97 -3.55
CA ARG A 30 4.64 -7.81 -2.82
C ARG A 30 4.05 -6.43 -3.00
N ARG A 31 4.90 -5.40 -2.94
CA ARG A 31 4.49 -4.01 -3.19
C ARG A 31 3.83 -3.88 -4.57
N ARG A 32 4.41 -4.50 -5.61
CA ARG A 32 3.83 -4.52 -6.96
C ARG A 32 2.47 -5.22 -7.01
N ARG A 33 2.32 -6.37 -6.35
CA ARG A 33 1.02 -7.05 -6.23
C ARG A 33 -0.02 -6.19 -5.53
N LEU A 34 0.33 -5.60 -4.39
CA LEU A 34 -0.56 -4.73 -3.61
C LEU A 34 -0.94 -3.47 -4.39
N SER A 35 -0.03 -2.93 -5.20
CA SER A 35 -0.33 -1.77 -6.04
C SER A 35 -1.33 -2.11 -7.14
N GLU A 36 -1.18 -3.27 -7.77
CA GLU A 36 -2.13 -3.79 -8.76
C GLU A 36 -3.50 -4.09 -8.12
N GLU A 37 -3.53 -4.78 -6.96
CA GLU A 37 -4.77 -5.14 -6.26
C GLU A 37 -5.55 -3.91 -5.77
N LEU A 38 -4.84 -2.89 -5.29
CA LEU A 38 -5.46 -1.70 -4.71
C LEU A 38 -5.64 -0.55 -5.72
N GLY A 39 -5.17 -0.71 -6.96
CA GLY A 39 -5.16 0.35 -7.97
C GLY A 39 -4.31 1.56 -7.55
N LEU A 40 -3.26 1.32 -6.78
CA LEU A 40 -2.35 2.33 -6.26
C LEU A 40 -1.04 2.31 -7.05
N ASN A 41 -0.27 3.39 -6.96
CA ASN A 41 1.11 3.39 -7.41
C ASN A 41 2.00 2.75 -6.33
N GLU A 42 3.02 1.97 -6.72
CA GLU A 42 4.01 1.41 -5.79
C GLU A 42 4.63 2.48 -4.87
N ALA A 43 4.80 3.71 -5.36
CA ALA A 43 5.30 4.83 -4.56
C ALA A 43 4.36 5.28 -3.42
N GLN A 44 3.08 4.94 -3.50
CA GLN A 44 2.07 5.20 -2.46
C GLN A 44 2.02 4.09 -1.41
N ILE A 45 2.49 2.88 -1.77
CA ILE A 45 2.59 1.74 -0.85
C ILE A 45 3.93 1.84 -0.12
N LYS A 46 4.00 2.79 0.81
CA LYS A 46 5.14 3.01 1.72
C LYS A 46 4.61 3.01 3.15
N ILE A 47 4.88 1.94 3.88
CA ILE A 47 4.52 1.75 5.30
C ILE A 47 5.78 1.27 6.02
#